data_AF-K2BRJ2-F1
#
_entry.id   AF-K2BRJ2-F1
#
_cell.length_a   1.000
_cell.length_b   1.000
_cell.length_c   1.000
_cell.angle_alpha   90.00
_cell.angle_beta   90.00
_cell.angle_gamma   90.00
#
_symmetry.space_group_name_H-M   'P 1'
#
loop_
_entity.id
_entity.type
_entity.pdbx_description
1 polymer ?
#
loop_
_entity_poly.entity_id
_entity_poly.type
_entity_poly.pdbx_seq_one_letter_code
_entity_poly.pdbx_strand_id
1 'polypeptide(L)' 'TIPEPIRKAVGWANPLSAVSVSTMHPDEIVIRPKKEVDWDNIWKGIKKARSLKGKRRGSLSKFIAEDRYRH' A
#
# COMPACT_ATOMS: atom_id res chain seq x y z
N THR A 1 -23.73 -0.33 16.80
CA THR A 1 -23.66 1.08 16.35
C THR A 1 -22.58 1.81 17.13
N ILE A 2 -21.67 2.54 16.47
CA ILE A 2 -20.63 3.32 17.17
C ILE A 2 -21.28 4.50 17.93
N PRO A 3 -21.02 4.67 19.24
CA PRO A 3 -21.56 5.76 20.04
C PRO A 3 -21.22 7.16 19.51
N GLU A 4 -22.18 8.10 19.60
CA GLU A 4 -22.03 9.51 19.21
C GLU A 4 -20.76 10.19 19.78
N PRO A 5 -20.40 10.01 21.07
CA PRO A 5 -19.23 10.68 21.65
C PRO A 5 -17.91 10.29 20.97
N ILE A 6 -17.81 9.02 20.57
CA ILE A 6 -16.62 8.50 19.88
C ILE A 6 -16.54 9.12 18.48
N ARG A 7 -17.66 9.23 17.76
CA ARG A 7 -17.68 9.85 16.42
C ARG A 7 -17.28 11.32 16.43
N LYS A 8 -17.68 12.06 17.47
CA LYS A 8 -17.25 13.46 17.64
C LYS A 8 -15.75 13.59 17.91
N ALA A 9 -15.15 12.61 18.59
CA ALA A 9 -13.73 12.61 18.91
C ALA A 9 -12.85 12.23 17.69
N VAL A 10 -13.29 11.28 16.88
CA VAL A 10 -12.58 10.82 15.67
C VAL A 10 -13.42 11.15 14.44
N GLY A 11 -13.29 12.39 13.95
CA GLY A 11 -14.12 12.95 12.86
C GLY A 11 -14.12 12.20 11.52
N TRP A 12 -13.37 11.09 11.39
CA TRP A 12 -13.45 10.17 10.25
C TRP A 12 -14.56 9.12 10.40
N ALA A 13 -15.10 8.89 11.61
CA ALA A 13 -16.06 7.84 11.92
C ALA A 13 -17.51 8.21 11.53
N ASN A 14 -17.69 8.76 10.33
CA ASN A 14 -19.00 9.14 9.79
C ASN A 14 -19.77 7.90 9.29
N PRO A 15 -21.11 7.90 9.38
CA PRO A 15 -21.92 6.91 8.67
C PRO A 15 -21.55 6.96 7.17
N LEU A 16 -21.24 5.81 6.57
CA LEU A 16 -20.75 5.65 5.17
C LEU A 16 -19.25 5.88 4.93
N SER A 17 -18.43 6.09 5.96
CA SER A 17 -16.96 6.17 5.79
C SER A 17 -16.34 4.80 5.49
N ALA A 18 -15.41 4.76 4.54
CA ALA A 18 -14.65 3.54 4.23
C ALA A 18 -13.59 3.28 5.30
N VAL A 19 -13.64 2.09 5.92
CA VAL A 19 -12.74 1.69 7.00
C VAL A 19 -12.07 0.35 6.71
N SER A 20 -10.89 0.17 7.29
CA SER A 20 -10.23 -1.13 7.39
C SER A 20 -10.50 -1.72 8.76
N VAL A 21 -10.92 -2.98 8.79
CA VAL A 21 -11.18 -3.74 10.02
C VAL A 21 -10.13 -4.84 10.10
N SER A 22 -9.39 -4.88 11.20
CA SER A 22 -8.41 -5.92 11.48
C SER A 22 -8.56 -6.44 12.90
N THR A 23 -8.45 -7.75 13.08
CA THR A 23 -8.37 -8.40 14.38
C THR A 23 -6.90 -8.48 14.80
N MET A 24 -6.55 -7.87 15.93
CA MET A 24 -5.17 -7.99 16.48
C MET A 24 -5.09 -9.08 17.56
N HIS A 25 -6.18 -9.27 18.31
CA HIS A 25 -6.35 -10.32 19.30
C HIS A 25 -7.75 -10.94 19.13
N PRO A 26 -8.03 -12.11 19.75
CA PRO A 26 -9.35 -12.75 19.65
C PRO A 26 -10.50 -11.81 20.07
N ASP A 27 -10.23 -10.93 21.03
CA ASP A 27 -11.23 -10.06 21.65
C ASP A 27 -11.10 -8.59 21.20
N GLU A 28 -10.16 -8.26 20.32
CA GLU A 28 -9.88 -6.88 19.92
C GLU A 28 -10.05 -6.67 18.41
N ILE A 29 -10.98 -5.77 18.08
CA ILE A 29 -11.21 -5.31 16.71
C ILE A 29 -10.67 -3.89 16.58
N VAL A 30 -9.71 -3.70 15.69
CA VAL A 30 -9.14 -2.39 15.38
C VAL A 30 -9.78 -1.88 14.09
N ILE A 31 -10.43 -0.73 14.18
CA ILE A 31 -11.04 -0.03 13.04
C ILE A 31 -10.17 1.18 12.71
N ARG A 32 -9.70 1.27 11.47
CA ARG A 32 -8.89 2.40 10.97
C ARG A 32 -9.54 3.05 9.76
N PRO A 33 -9.45 4.38 9.60
CA PRO A 33 -9.88 5.03 8.38
C PRO A 33 -9.06 4.50 7.20
N LYS A 34 -9.72 4.21 6.08
CA LYS A 34 -9.02 3.83 4.85
C LYS A 34 -8.32 5.10 4.32
N LYS A 35 -7.01 5.15 4.45
CA LYS A 35 -6.21 6.25 3.87
C LYS A 35 -6.31 6.16 2.35
N GLU A 36 -6.52 7.31 1.72
CA GLU A 36 -6.33 7.42 0.29
C GLU A 36 -4.88 7.10 -0.04
N VAL A 37 -4.69 6.21 -1.01
CA VAL A 37 -3.35 5.85 -1.48
C VAL A 37 -2.91 6.95 -2.42
N ASP A 38 -1.80 7.61 -2.09
CA ASP A 38 -1.15 8.57 -2.98
C ASP A 38 -0.45 7.81 -4.11
N TRP A 39 -1.21 7.58 -5.18
CA TRP A 39 -0.75 6.89 -6.38
C TRP A 39 0.40 7.61 -7.07
N ASP A 40 0.46 8.94 -6.99
CA ASP A 40 1.54 9.73 -7.58
C ASP A 40 2.87 9.45 -6.88
N ASN A 41 2.87 9.38 -5.54
CA ASN A 41 4.05 9.02 -4.78
C ASN A 41 4.51 7.59 -5.06
N ILE A 42 3.59 6.64 -5.20
CA ILE A 42 3.93 5.26 -5.59
C ILE A 42 4.56 5.24 -6.98
N TRP A 43 3.96 5.90 -7.96
CA TRP A 43 4.49 5.94 -9.33
C TRP A 43 5.84 6.66 -9.41
N LYS A 44 6.05 7.73 -8.63
CA LYS A 44 7.37 8.38 -8.49
C LYS A 44 8.41 7.41 -7.94
N GLY A 45 8.06 6.63 -6.92
CA GLY A 45 8.92 5.58 -6.37
C GLY A 45 9.30 4.52 -7.41
N ILE A 46 8.31 4.02 -8.15
CA ILE A 46 8.53 3.03 -9.23
C ILE A 46 9.44 3.60 -10.32
N LYS A 47 9.18 4.83 -10.78
CA LYS A 47 10.01 5.50 -11.79
C LYS A 47 11.44 5.69 -11.31
N LYS A 48 11.63 6.08 -10.05
CA LYS A 48 12.96 6.22 -9.42
C LYS A 48 13.68 4.88 -9.35
N ALA A 49 13.01 3.81 -8.92
CA ALA A 49 13.60 2.48 -8.87
C ALA A 49 14.03 2.00 -10.27
N ARG A 50 13.23 2.28 -11.30
CA ARG A 50 13.56 1.96 -12.71
C ARG A 50 14.69 2.82 -13.29
N SER A 51 14.90 4.04 -12.79
CA SER A 51 15.97 4.92 -13.27
C SER A 51 17.34 4.57 -12.68
N LEU A 52 17.38 3.85 -11.56
CA LEU A 52 18.61 3.33 -10.98
C LEU A 52 19.22 2.28 -11.92
N LYS A 53 20.24 2.69 -12.67
CA LYS A 53 21.08 1.78 -13.45
C LYS A 53 21.98 1.01 -12.49
N GLY A 54 21.99 -0.32 -12.57
CA GLY A 54 22.89 -1.15 -11.77
C GLY A 54 24.35 -0.79 -12.01
N LYS A 55 25.20 -0.91 -10.97
CA LYS A 55 26.66 -0.63 -11.05
C LYS A 55 27.41 -1.51 -12.05
N ARG A 56 26.82 -2.62 -12.50
CA ARG A 56 27.43 -3.54 -13.48
C ARG A 56 26.74 -3.40 -14.85
N ARG A 57 27.50 -3.61 -15.94
CA ARG A 57 27.07 -3.57 -17.35
C ARG A 57 26.13 -4.74 -17.70
N GLY A 58 24.98 -4.85 -17.04
CA GLY A 58 23.98 -5.88 -17.30
C GLY A 58 22.57 -5.32 -17.19
N SER A 59 21.77 -5.50 -18.24
CA SER A 59 20.33 -5.22 -18.20
C SER A 59 19.64 -6.39 -17.52
N LEU A 60 18.89 -6.15 -16.43
CA LEU A 60 18.07 -7.17 -15.77
C LEU A 60 17.06 -7.79 -16.74
N SER A 61 16.52 -6.98 -17.65
CA SER A 61 15.61 -7.45 -18.71
C SER A 61 16.31 -8.42 -19.66
N LYS A 62 17.60 -8.21 -19.94
CA LYS A 62 18.40 -9.11 -20.78
C LYS A 62 18.68 -10.44 -20.07
N PHE A 63 19.00 -10.40 -18.78
CA PHE A 63 19.17 -11.60 -17.96
C PHE A 63 17.90 -12.46 -17.93
N ILE A 64 16.73 -11.84 -17.66
CA ILE A 64 15.45 -12.54 -17.64
C ILE A 64 15.10 -13.12 -19.03
N ALA A 65 15.39 -12.39 -20.11
CA ALA A 65 15.17 -12.90 -21.46
C ALA A 65 16.09 -14.10 -21.76
N GLU A 66 17.38 -14.01 -21.47
CA GLU A 66 18.33 -15.12 -21.66
C GLU A 66 17.95 -16.37 -20.85
N ASP A 67 17.52 -16.19 -19.60
CA ASP A 67 17.03 -17.29 -18.75
C ASP A 67 15.82 -17.99 -19.37
N ARG A 68 14.87 -17.20 -19.90
CA ARG A 68 13.62 -17.72 -20.47
C ARG A 68 13.79 -18.39 -21.84
N TYR A 69 14.82 -18.03 -22.62
CA TYR A 69 15.11 -18.65 -23.92
C TYR A 69 16.09 -19.84 -23.83
N ARG A 70 16.77 -20.04 -22.70
CA ARG A 70 17.73 -21.12 -22.50
C ARG A 70 17.15 -22.36 -21.80
N HIS A 71 15.85 -22.33 -21.50
CA HIS A 71 15.11 -23.46 -20.93
C HIS A 71 14.39 -24.28 -22.00
#